data_AF-K2DAR1-F1
#
_entry.id   AF-K2DAR1-F1
#
_cell.length_a   1.000
_cell.length_b   1.000
_cell.length_c   1.000
_cell.angle_alpha   90.00
_cell.angle_beta   90.00
_cell.angle_gamma   90.00
#
_symmetry.space_group_name_H-M   'P 1'
#
loop_
_entity.id
_entity.type
_entity.pdbx_description
1 polymer ?
#
loop_
_entity_poly.entity_id
_entity_poly.type
_entity_poly.pdbx_seq_one_letter_code
_entity_poly.pdbx_strand_id
1 'polypeptide(L)'
;MDIVILRLISISDLMTPILGLAGAILVFNYGIPKVIDNQGYEFLQIEQLNKDEELKIKKYKRNGRFGILLIVYSFVFQLVSTILKML
;
A
#
# COMPACT_ATOMS: atom_id res chain seq x y z
N MET A 1 25.07 9.02 -21.99
CA MET A 1 24.11 9.16 -20.88
C MET A 1 24.62 10.26 -19.96
N ASP A 2 23.85 11.33 -19.79
CA ASP A 2 24.28 12.47 -18.96
C ASP A 2 24.47 12.06 -17.49
N ILE A 3 25.46 12.66 -16.82
CA ILE A 3 25.75 12.45 -15.39
C ILE A 3 24.51 12.68 -14.51
N VAL A 4 23.61 13.57 -14.92
CA VAL A 4 22.35 13.85 -14.22
C VAL A 4 21.40 12.64 -14.27
N ILE A 5 21.31 11.96 -15.43
CA ILE A 5 20.43 10.79 -15.62
C ILE A 5 20.95 9.61 -14.80
N LEU A 6 22.27 9.39 -14.78
CA LEU A 6 22.91 8.36 -13.93
C LEU A 6 22.63 8.57 -12.44
N ARG A 7 22.67 9.83 -11.95
CA ARG A 7 22.34 10.15 -10.55
C ARG A 7 20.86 9.89 -10.23
N LEU A 8 19.95 10.27 -11.14
CA LEU A 8 18.51 10.04 -10.99
C LEU A 8 18.19 8.55 -10.89
N ILE A 9 18.81 7.73 -11.74
CA ILE A 9 18.67 6.28 -11.72
C ILE A 9 19.17 5.70 -10.40
N SER A 10 20.37 6.12 -9.96
CA SER A 10 20.95 5.65 -8.70
C SER A 10 20.08 5.95 -7.48
N ILE A 11 19.51 7.15 -7.42
CA ILE A 11 18.57 7.55 -6.35
C ILE A 11 17.27 6.74 -6.45
N SER A 12 16.75 6.54 -7.66
CA SER A 12 15.54 5.74 -7.87
C SER A 12 15.71 4.31 -7.36
N ASP A 13 16.83 3.64 -7.68
CA ASP A 13 17.08 2.25 -7.29
C ASP A 13 17.13 2.07 -5.77
N LEU A 14 17.61 3.09 -5.04
CA LEU A 14 17.66 3.08 -3.58
C LEU A 14 16.28 3.34 -2.96
N MET A 15 15.54 4.32 -3.49
CA MET A 15 14.26 4.76 -2.92
C MET A 15 13.11 3.77 -3.18
N THR A 16 13.11 3.15 -4.35
CA THR A 16 12.02 2.28 -4.81
C THR A 16 11.73 1.09 -3.89
N PRO A 17 12.72 0.27 -3.47
CA PRO A 17 12.48 -0.84 -2.55
C PRO A 17 12.05 -0.38 -1.16
N ILE A 18 12.51 0.80 -0.70
CA ILE A 18 12.08 1.38 0.58
C ILE A 18 10.59 1.74 0.54
N LEU A 19 10.13 2.39 -0.55
CA LEU A 19 8.72 2.70 -0.75
C LEU A 19 7.88 1.43 -0.87
N GLY A 20 8.37 0.42 -1.60
CA GLY A 20 7.70 -0.86 -1.75
C GLY A 20 7.53 -1.59 -0.41
N LEU A 21 8.58 -1.62 0.41
CA LEU A 21 8.56 -2.21 1.75
C LEU A 21 7.62 -1.44 2.69
N ALA A 22 7.69 -0.12 2.71
CA ALA A 22 6.79 0.71 3.51
C ALA A 22 5.32 0.52 3.12
N GLY A 23 5.03 0.45 1.82
CA GLY A 23 3.72 0.13 1.30
C GLY A 23 3.25 -1.27 1.71
N ALA A 24 4.12 -2.28 1.61
CA ALA A 24 3.82 -3.64 2.03
C ALA A 24 3.50 -3.73 3.53
N ILE A 25 4.26 -3.04 4.39
CA ILE A 25 3.99 -2.96 5.84
C ILE A 25 2.63 -2.32 6.12
N LEU A 26 2.27 -1.26 5.38
CA LEU A 26 0.96 -0.62 5.51
C LEU A 26 -0.17 -1.55 5.07
N VAL A 27 -0.02 -2.27 3.97
CA VAL A 27 -1.04 -3.25 3.53
C VAL A 27 -1.13 -4.43 4.48
N PHE A 28 -0.02 -4.90 5.03
CA PHE A 28 -0.02 -5.99 6.01
C PHE A 28 -0.78 -5.61 7.28
N ASN A 29 -0.55 -4.39 7.80
CA ASN A 29 -1.21 -3.93 9.02
C ASN A 29 -2.65 -3.44 8.81
N TYR A 30 -2.98 -2.87 7.64
CA TYR A 30 -4.26 -2.17 7.41
C TYR A 30 -5.09 -2.71 6.25
N GLY A 31 -4.51 -3.52 5.36
CA GLY A 31 -5.11 -3.99 4.12
C GLY A 31 -5.74 -5.38 4.18
N ILE A 32 -5.39 -6.20 5.17
CA ILE A 32 -6.08 -7.47 5.42
C ILE A 32 -7.34 -7.14 6.24
N PRO A 33 -8.55 -7.15 5.66
CA PRO A 33 -9.74 -7.18 6.48
C PRO A 33 -9.63 -8.43 7.35
N LYS A 34 -9.70 -8.28 8.68
CA LYS A 34 -9.87 -9.43 9.57
C LYS A 34 -10.97 -10.27 8.94
N VAL A 35 -10.64 -11.52 8.59
CA VAL A 35 -11.60 -12.50 8.07
C VAL A 35 -12.77 -12.42 9.03
N ILE A 36 -13.89 -11.89 8.55
CA ILE A 36 -15.14 -11.91 9.31
C ILE A 36 -15.35 -13.40 9.57
N ASP A 37 -15.38 -13.73 10.85
CA ASP A 37 -15.37 -15.09 11.34
C ASP A 37 -16.41 -15.92 10.55
N ASN A 38 -15.93 -16.86 9.74
CA ASN A 38 -16.79 -17.77 8.97
C ASN A 38 -17.43 -18.83 9.88
N GLN A 39 -17.20 -18.75 11.20
CA GLN A 39 -17.90 -19.55 12.19
C GLN A 39 -19.21 -18.86 12.57
N GLY A 40 -20.26 -19.09 11.78
CA GLY A 40 -21.62 -19.36 12.25
C GLY A 40 -22.30 -18.44 13.26
N TYR A 41 -21.79 -17.24 13.54
CA TYR A 41 -22.48 -16.26 14.36
C TYR A 41 -22.95 -15.14 13.44
N GLU A 42 -24.15 -15.32 12.91
CA GLU A 42 -25.08 -14.21 12.70
C GLU A 42 -25.28 -13.55 14.07
N PHE A 43 -24.32 -12.73 14.51
CA PHE A 43 -24.60 -11.76 15.54
C PHE A 43 -25.68 -10.88 14.94
N LEU A 44 -26.87 -10.98 15.53
CA LEU A 44 -28.04 -10.17 15.20
C LEU A 44 -27.57 -8.80 14.72
N GLN A 45 -28.11 -8.38 13.57
CA GLN A 45 -28.14 -6.98 13.15
C GLN A 45 -28.84 -6.16 14.24
N ILE A 46 -28.15 -5.90 15.35
CA ILE A 46 -28.54 -4.84 16.26
C ILE A 46 -28.13 -3.59 15.51
N GLU A 47 -29.14 -2.89 15.00
CA GLU A 47 -29.12 -1.71 14.11
C GLU A 47 -28.40 -0.48 14.68
N GLN A 48 -27.42 -0.67 15.56
CA GLN A 48 -26.57 0.38 16.10
C GLN A 48 -25.12 0.05 15.79
N LEU A 49 -24.79 0.06 14.49
CA LEU A 49 -23.40 0.13 14.05
C LEU A 49 -22.81 1.39 14.70
N ASN A 50 -21.97 1.20 15.72
CA ASN A 50 -21.41 2.29 16.49
C ASN A 50 -20.63 3.20 15.52
N LYS A 51 -21.02 4.48 15.43
CA LYS A 51 -20.38 5.46 14.52
C LYS A 51 -18.87 5.52 14.73
N ASP A 52 -18.40 5.26 15.95
CA ASP A 52 -16.97 5.22 16.28
C ASP A 52 -16.25 4.02 15.66
N GLU A 53 -16.90 2.87 15.53
CA GLU A 53 -16.34 1.69 14.86
C GLU A 53 -16.34 1.86 13.34
N GLU A 54 -17.38 2.49 12.78
CA GLU A 54 -17.43 2.81 11.34
C GLU A 54 -16.27 3.74 10.94
N LEU A 55 -15.98 4.76 11.76
CA LEU A 55 -14.86 5.68 11.54
C LEU A 55 -13.50 4.99 11.62
N LYS A 56 -13.34 4.01 12.54
CA LYS A 56 -12.12 3.19 12.61
C LYS A 56 -11.97 2.36 11.33
N ILE A 57 -13.01 1.65 10.91
CA ILE A 57 -12.98 0.82 9.69
C ILE A 57 -12.66 1.67 8.44
N LYS A 58 -13.25 2.87 8.32
CA LYS A 58 -12.95 3.80 7.21
C LYS A 58 -11.49 4.24 7.20
N LYS A 59 -10.92 4.58 8.35
CA LYS A 59 -9.49 4.95 8.47
C LYS A 59 -8.57 3.78 8.11
N TYR A 60 -8.89 2.57 8.57
CA TYR A 60 -8.13 1.36 8.24
C TYR A 60 -8.19 1.06 6.73
N LYS A 61 -9.39 1.06 6.12
CA LYS A 61 -9.54 0.87 4.66
C LYS A 61 -8.77 1.92 3.85
N ARG A 62 -8.79 3.19 4.28
CA ARG A 62 -8.05 4.27 3.62
C ARG A 62 -6.54 4.04 3.69
N ASN A 63 -6.02 3.70 4.86
CA ASN A 63 -4.59 3.45 5.05
C ASN A 63 -4.12 2.20 4.29
N GLY A 64 -4.94 1.14 4.23
CA GLY A 64 -4.68 -0.04 3.40
C GLY A 64 -4.59 0.30 1.91
N ARG A 65 -5.55 1.09 1.39
CA ARG A 65 -5.50 1.59 0.00
C ARG A 65 -4.28 2.47 -0.27
N PHE A 66 -3.88 3.30 0.69
CA PHE A 66 -2.67 4.12 0.58
C PHE A 66 -1.40 3.26 0.52
N GLY A 67 -1.34 2.18 1.30
CA GLY A 67 -0.27 1.19 1.21
C GLY A 67 -0.20 0.53 -0.18
N ILE A 68 -1.35 0.16 -0.76
CA ILE A 68 -1.41 -0.39 -2.13
C ILE A 68 -0.88 0.63 -3.14
N LEU A 69 -1.29 1.90 -3.04
CA LEU A 69 -0.79 2.95 -3.93
C LEU A 69 0.73 3.08 -3.83
N LEU A 70 1.31 3.09 -2.63
CA LEU A 70 2.75 3.12 -2.41
C LEU A 70 3.49 1.97 -3.11
N ILE A 71 2.94 0.75 -3.03
CA ILE A 71 3.51 -0.42 -3.72
C ILE A 71 3.45 -0.23 -5.24
N VAL A 72 2.30 0.20 -5.77
CA VAL A 72 2.14 0.43 -7.21
C VAL A 72 3.11 1.50 -7.70
N TYR A 73 3.23 2.63 -6.99
CA TYR A 73 4.18 3.67 -7.34
C TYR A 73 5.64 3.19 -7.31
N SER A 74 6.01 2.37 -6.32
CA SER A 74 7.31 1.72 -6.28
C SER A 74 7.56 0.91 -7.56
N PHE A 75 6.64 0.02 -7.93
CA PHE A 75 6.81 -0.78 -9.16
C PHE A 75 6.89 0.06 -10.44
N VAL A 76 6.07 1.10 -10.56
CA VAL A 76 6.10 1.99 -11.74
C VAL A 76 7.45 2.72 -11.82
N PHE A 77 7.97 3.21 -10.69
CA PHE A 77 9.27 3.88 -10.65
C PHE A 77 10.42 2.92 -11.01
N GLN A 78 10.35 1.68 -10.53
CA GLN A 78 11.30 0.61 -10.88
C GLN A 78 11.31 0.34 -12.39
N LEU A 79 10.12 0.25 -13.00
CA LEU A 79 9.97 0.00 -14.44
C LEU A 79 10.57 1.14 -15.27
N VAL A 80 10.23 2.39 -14.94
CA VAL A 80 10.77 3.56 -15.65
C VAL A 80 12.29 3.61 -15.53
N SER A 81 12.85 3.39 -14.33
CA SER A 81 14.31 3.32 -14.14
C SER A 81 14.96 2.22 -14.97
N THR A 82 14.33 1.04 -15.03
CA THR A 82 14.83 -0.10 -15.81
C THR A 82 14.81 0.19 -17.31
N ILE A 83 13.74 0.80 -17.83
CA ILE A 83 13.65 1.20 -19.24
C ILE A 83 14.72 2.24 -19.56
N LEU A 84 14.93 3.24 -18.70
CA LEU A 84 15.97 4.27 -18.89
C LEU A 84 17.39 3.70 -18.85
N LYS A 85 17.65 2.60 -18.13
CA LYS A 85 18.96 1.92 -18.13
C LYS A 85 19.21 1.14 -19.41
N MET A 86 18.14 0.67 -20.06
CA MET A 86 18.22 -0.18 -21.24
C MET A 86 18.36 0.63 -22.54
N LEU A 87 17.94 1.90 -22.51
CA LEU A 87 18.02 2.86 -23.62
C LEU A 87 19.38 3.57 -23.64
#